data_AF-A0A966YN19-F1
#
_entry.id   AF-A0A966YN19-F1
#
_cell.length_a   1.000
_cell.length_b   1.000
_cell.length_c   1.000
_cell.angle_alpha   90.00
_cell.angle_beta   90.00
_cell.angle_gamma   90.00
#
_symmetry.space_group_name_H-M   'P 1'
#
loop_
_entity.id
_entity.type
_entity.pdbx_description
1 polymer ?
#
loop_
_entity_poly.entity_id
_entity_poly.type
_entity_poly.pdbx_seq_one_letter_code
_entity_poly.pdbx_strand_id
1 'polypeptide(L)'
;MATSATADIRAEFLVEPFVEGAPGHHVTMALEACRSHGLEPEMGPFATVIVGPTDTVTAAVESMSQAALEHGATAVQVRLGESPATTRFGDLHDVLAQMVAAVEEQLGAPLAELSREQKQAAVRILDQRGAFLLRKAVESVGEMMGVSRITIYNYLNAIHHDDD
;
A
#
# COMPACT_ATOMS: atom_id res chain seq x y z
N MET A 1 -21.20 14.44 34.66
CA MET A 1 -21.09 13.62 33.43
C MET A 1 -19.66 13.73 32.97
N ALA A 2 -18.89 12.65 33.07
CA ALA A 2 -17.50 12.65 32.65
C ALA A 2 -17.46 12.67 31.12
N THR A 3 -16.87 13.72 30.55
CA THR A 3 -16.52 13.77 29.13
C THR A 3 -15.51 12.66 28.90
N SER A 4 -15.96 11.55 28.30
CA SER A 4 -15.04 10.51 27.84
C SER A 4 -14.11 11.18 26.83
N ALA A 5 -12.81 11.16 27.09
CA ALA A 5 -11.83 11.57 26.07
C ALA A 5 -12.05 10.65 24.86
N THR A 6 -12.57 11.20 23.77
CA THR A 6 -12.78 10.45 22.54
C THR A 6 -11.40 10.04 22.05
N ALA A 7 -11.13 8.73 22.02
CA ALA A 7 -9.84 8.23 21.57
C ALA A 7 -9.57 8.71 20.13
N ASP A 8 -8.34 9.12 19.86
CA ASP A 8 -7.96 9.50 18.50
C ASP A 8 -8.01 8.27 17.61
N ILE A 9 -8.66 8.43 16.46
CA ILE A 9 -8.68 7.44 15.40
C ILE A 9 -7.94 7.98 14.19
N ARG A 10 -7.58 7.06 13.31
CA ARG A 10 -6.94 7.32 12.04
C ARG A 10 -7.92 6.99 10.92
N ALA A 11 -8.04 7.88 9.95
CA ALA A 11 -8.59 7.53 8.65
C ALA A 11 -7.48 7.57 7.60
N GLU A 12 -7.45 6.53 6.79
CA GLU A 12 -6.66 6.48 5.58
C GLU A 12 -7.62 6.44 4.40
N PHE A 13 -7.32 7.18 3.34
CA PHE A 13 -8.19 7.22 2.18
C PHE A 13 -7.45 7.39 0.87
N LEU A 14 -8.05 6.82 -0.18
CA LEU A 14 -7.63 6.96 -1.56
C LEU A 14 -8.81 7.52 -2.37
N VAL A 15 -8.54 8.54 -3.18
CA VAL A 15 -9.50 9.15 -4.09
C VAL A 15 -9.05 8.91 -5.52
N GLU A 16 -9.89 8.26 -6.32
CA GLU A 16 -9.58 7.91 -7.70
C GLU A 16 -10.33 8.79 -8.70
N PRO A 17 -9.73 9.10 -9.87
CA PRO A 17 -8.41 8.68 -10.32
C PRO A 17 -7.28 9.47 -9.62
N PHE A 18 -6.23 8.77 -9.18
CA PHE A 18 -5.04 9.40 -8.59
C PHE A 18 -3.90 9.44 -9.58
N VAL A 19 -3.18 10.57 -9.64
CA VAL A 19 -1.96 10.74 -10.42
C VAL A 19 -0.86 11.23 -9.48
N GLU A 20 0.22 10.46 -9.39
CA GLU A 20 1.36 10.77 -8.53
C GLU A 20 1.97 12.13 -8.89
N GLY A 21 2.23 12.96 -7.88
CA GLY A 21 2.81 14.30 -8.05
C GLY A 21 1.88 15.36 -8.65
N ALA A 22 0.70 14.98 -9.13
CA ALA A 22 -0.27 15.88 -9.75
C ALA A 22 -1.71 15.56 -9.29
N PRO A 23 -2.06 15.88 -8.02
CA PRO A 23 -3.40 15.61 -7.50
C PRO A 23 -4.44 16.38 -8.33
N GLY A 24 -5.47 15.66 -8.79
CA GLY A 24 -6.58 16.27 -9.52
C GLY A 24 -7.47 17.13 -8.61
N HIS A 25 -8.37 17.91 -9.22
CA HIS A 25 -9.24 18.83 -8.51
C HIS A 25 -10.12 18.12 -7.45
N HIS A 26 -10.64 16.94 -7.77
CA HIS A 26 -11.37 16.08 -6.84
C HIS A 26 -10.55 15.68 -5.60
N VAL A 27 -9.25 15.42 -5.79
CA VAL A 27 -8.33 15.13 -4.67
C VAL A 27 -8.14 16.38 -3.82
N THR A 28 -7.84 17.53 -4.43
CA THR A 28 -7.64 18.78 -3.67
C THR A 28 -8.87 19.18 -2.87
N MET A 29 -10.08 19.03 -3.45
CA MET A 29 -11.34 19.33 -2.75
C MET A 29 -11.58 18.39 -1.55
N ALA A 30 -11.22 17.11 -1.67
CA ALA A 30 -11.29 16.17 -0.55
C ALA A 30 -10.36 16.59 0.59
N LEU A 31 -9.13 17.02 0.28
CA LEU A 31 -8.16 17.48 1.29
C LEU A 31 -8.62 18.77 1.98
N GLU A 32 -9.19 19.70 1.22
CA GLU A 32 -9.77 20.94 1.77
C GLU A 32 -10.96 20.64 2.69
N ALA A 33 -11.81 19.69 2.33
CA ALA A 33 -12.90 19.25 3.19
C ALA A 33 -12.37 18.73 4.53
N CYS A 34 -11.32 17.89 4.54
CA CYS A 34 -10.69 17.47 5.79
C CYS A 34 -10.12 18.63 6.60
N ARG A 35 -9.45 19.59 5.95
CA ARG A 35 -8.90 20.79 6.61
C ARG A 35 -9.99 21.68 7.22
N SER A 36 -11.19 21.72 6.63
CA SER A 36 -12.32 22.47 7.19
C SER A 36 -12.78 21.95 8.57
N HIS A 37 -12.47 20.69 8.88
CA HIS A 37 -12.69 20.07 10.20
C HIS A 37 -11.50 20.24 11.16
N GLY A 38 -10.47 21.02 10.79
CA GLY A 38 -9.28 21.23 11.61
C GLY A 38 -8.31 20.05 11.65
N LEU A 39 -8.46 19.09 10.73
CA LEU A 39 -7.53 17.98 10.54
C LEU A 39 -6.46 18.38 9.52
N GLU A 40 -5.26 17.80 9.65
CA GLU A 40 -4.16 17.99 8.70
C GLU A 40 -3.95 16.72 7.88
N PRO A 41 -4.43 16.67 6.62
CA PRO A 41 -4.22 15.52 5.75
C PRO A 41 -2.76 15.39 5.35
N GLU A 42 -2.16 14.25 5.67
CA GLU A 42 -0.82 13.88 5.25
C GLU A 42 -0.89 12.97 4.02
N MET A 43 -0.47 13.48 2.87
CA MET A 43 -0.44 12.70 1.63
C MET A 43 0.80 11.81 1.61
N GLY A 44 0.58 10.50 1.72
CA GLY A 44 1.62 9.49 1.51
C GLY A 44 1.59 8.93 0.08
N PRO A 45 2.54 8.05 -0.26
CA PRO A 45 2.65 7.44 -1.60
C PRO A 45 1.45 6.55 -1.98
N PHE A 46 0.72 6.00 -0.99
CA PHE A 46 -0.37 5.05 -1.23
C PHE A 46 -1.75 5.54 -0.81
N ALA A 47 -1.81 6.48 0.13
CA ALA A 47 -3.05 7.01 0.68
C ALA A 47 -2.79 8.36 1.35
N THR A 48 -3.85 9.14 1.51
CA THR A 48 -3.84 10.28 2.42
C THR A 48 -4.32 9.84 3.79
N VAL A 49 -3.72 10.41 4.83
CA VAL A 49 -3.97 10.07 6.23
C VAL A 49 -4.49 11.30 6.96
N ILE A 50 -5.51 11.10 7.80
CA ILE A 50 -5.93 12.06 8.84
C ILE A 50 -5.99 11.34 10.18
N VAL A 51 -5.65 12.05 11.26
CA VAL A 51 -5.71 11.55 12.64
C VAL A 51 -6.37 12.60 13.52
N GLY A 52 -7.25 12.18 14.42
CA GLY A 52 -7.89 13.05 15.38
C GLY A 52 -9.05 12.36 16.10
N PRO A 53 -9.87 13.11 16.86
CA PRO A 53 -10.98 12.55 17.60
C PRO A 53 -11.99 11.84 16.70
N THR A 54 -12.57 10.72 17.17
CA THR A 54 -13.55 9.92 16.41
C THR A 54 -14.61 10.74 15.69
N ASP A 55 -15.27 11.65 16.41
CA ASP A 55 -16.38 12.44 15.86
C ASP A 55 -15.90 13.40 14.76
N THR A 56 -14.72 14.00 14.94
CA THR A 56 -14.11 14.90 13.95
C THR A 56 -13.67 14.13 12.70
N VAL A 57 -12.99 12.99 12.87
CA VAL A 57 -12.50 12.18 11.75
C VAL A 57 -13.66 11.60 10.94
N THR A 58 -14.70 11.09 11.59
CA THR A 58 -15.87 10.53 10.90
C THR A 58 -16.65 11.60 10.13
N ALA A 59 -16.85 12.79 10.70
CA ALA A 59 -17.47 13.92 10.00
C ALA A 59 -16.62 14.40 8.80
N ALA A 60 -15.29 14.41 8.95
CA ALA A 60 -14.38 14.74 7.86
C ALA A 60 -14.44 13.70 6.73
N VAL A 61 -14.55 12.41 7.06
CA VAL A 61 -14.68 11.33 6.07
C VAL A 61 -15.95 11.46 5.23
N GLU A 62 -17.08 11.83 5.84
CA GLU A 62 -18.31 12.11 5.09
C GLU A 62 -18.11 13.30 4.14
N SER A 63 -17.64 14.43 4.68
CA SER A 63 -17.45 15.67 3.93
C SER A 63 -16.46 15.51 2.77
N MET A 64 -15.34 14.82 2.99
CA MET A 64 -14.34 14.58 1.96
C MET A 64 -14.85 13.64 0.86
N SER A 65 -15.64 12.62 1.24
CA SER A 65 -16.18 11.65 0.27
C SER A 65 -17.19 12.33 -0.65
N GLN A 66 -18.05 13.19 -0.09
CA GLN A 66 -18.99 13.98 -0.87
C GLN A 66 -18.25 14.97 -1.79
N ALA A 67 -17.32 15.76 -1.25
CA ALA A 67 -16.56 16.73 -2.02
C ALA A 67 -15.78 16.08 -3.17
N ALA A 68 -15.15 14.93 -2.93
CA ALA A 68 -14.44 14.18 -3.95
C ALA A 68 -15.37 13.77 -5.11
N LEU A 69 -16.49 13.12 -4.80
CA LEU A 69 -17.42 12.57 -5.79
C LEU A 69 -18.09 13.69 -6.62
N GLU A 70 -18.48 14.79 -5.98
CA GLU A 70 -19.06 15.95 -6.67
C GLU A 70 -18.09 16.61 -7.67
N HIS A 71 -16.79 16.48 -7.44
CA HIS A 71 -15.75 17.13 -8.25
C HIS A 71 -15.02 16.16 -9.20
N GLY A 72 -15.59 14.98 -9.43
CA GLY A 72 -15.14 14.06 -10.47
C GLY A 72 -14.35 12.86 -10.00
N ALA A 73 -14.29 12.59 -8.68
CA ALA A 73 -13.82 11.29 -8.22
C ALA A 73 -14.75 10.19 -8.72
N THR A 74 -14.18 9.13 -9.27
CA THR A 74 -14.93 7.94 -9.71
C THR A 74 -15.06 6.90 -8.61
N ALA A 75 -14.17 6.94 -7.62
CA ALA A 75 -14.22 6.10 -6.43
C ALA A 75 -13.51 6.77 -5.25
N VAL A 76 -13.96 6.43 -4.04
CA VAL A 76 -13.31 6.79 -2.77
C VAL A 76 -13.21 5.52 -1.92
N GLN A 77 -12.02 5.21 -1.45
CA GLN A 77 -11.76 4.08 -0.55
C GLN A 77 -11.31 4.65 0.79
N VAL A 78 -11.92 4.20 1.90
CA VAL A 78 -11.62 4.70 3.25
C VAL A 78 -11.45 3.53 4.21
N ARG A 79 -10.48 3.65 5.12
CA ARG A 79 -10.26 2.73 6.25
C ARG A 79 -10.14 3.56 7.51
N LEU A 80 -10.89 3.15 8.52
CA LEU A 80 -10.87 3.73 9.85
C LEU A 80 -10.25 2.73 10.83
N GLY A 81 -9.45 3.21 11.77
CA GLY A 81 -8.81 2.38 12.79
C GLY A 81 -8.29 3.19 13.96
N GLU A 82 -7.81 2.50 14.99
CA GLU A 82 -7.14 3.13 16.15
C GLU A 82 -5.84 3.84 15.75
N SER A 83 -5.44 4.86 16.53
CA SER A 83 -4.16 5.55 16.35
C SER A 83 -3.21 5.26 17.53
N PRO A 84 -1.96 4.81 17.29
CA PRO A 84 -1.38 4.49 15.98
C PRO A 84 -1.92 3.17 15.41
N ALA A 85 -2.20 3.14 14.11
CA ALA A 85 -2.68 1.93 13.44
C ALA A 85 -1.53 0.94 13.22
N THR A 86 -1.81 -0.35 13.44
CA THR A 86 -0.89 -1.46 13.18
C THR A 86 -0.83 -1.87 11.70
N THR A 87 -1.81 -1.44 10.87
CA THR A 87 -2.01 -1.90 9.49
C THR A 87 -2.50 -0.78 8.57
N ARG A 88 -1.80 -0.52 7.44
CA ARG A 88 -2.03 0.60 6.48
C ARG A 88 -2.61 0.15 5.13
N PHE A 89 -3.18 1.07 4.34
CA PHE A 89 -3.48 0.90 2.91
C PHE A 89 -2.15 0.73 2.17
N GLY A 90 -1.74 -0.51 2.02
CA GLY A 90 -0.39 -0.84 1.58
C GLY A 90 0.03 -2.21 2.08
N ASP A 91 -0.53 -2.66 3.21
CA ASP A 91 -0.05 -3.85 3.93
C ASP A 91 0.08 -5.12 3.08
N LEU A 92 -0.69 -5.32 2.00
CA LEU A 92 -0.51 -6.45 1.10
C LEU A 92 0.71 -6.31 0.16
N HIS A 93 0.97 -5.10 -0.33
CA HIS A 93 2.25 -4.75 -0.99
C HIS A 93 3.40 -4.72 0.03
N ASP A 94 3.13 -4.30 1.27
CA ASP A 94 4.11 -4.33 2.34
C ASP A 94 4.47 -5.77 2.73
N VAL A 95 3.53 -6.72 2.68
CA VAL A 95 3.82 -8.14 2.90
C VAL A 95 4.82 -8.65 1.84
N LEU A 96 4.59 -8.34 0.57
CA LEU A 96 5.55 -8.72 -0.48
C LEU A 96 6.91 -8.02 -0.26
N ALA A 97 6.91 -6.73 0.06
CA ALA A 97 8.13 -5.97 0.33
C ALA A 97 8.89 -6.52 1.56
N GLN A 98 8.19 -6.92 2.62
CA GLN A 98 8.76 -7.56 3.79
C GLN A 98 9.36 -8.94 3.45
N MET A 99 8.66 -9.74 2.65
CA MET A 99 9.18 -11.02 2.16
C MET A 99 10.46 -10.81 1.34
N VAL A 100 10.48 -9.81 0.46
CA VAL A 100 11.66 -9.43 -0.34
C VAL A 100 12.82 -8.98 0.54
N ALA A 101 12.59 -8.04 1.45
CA ALA A 101 13.62 -7.55 2.36
C ALA A 101 14.26 -8.67 3.18
N ALA A 102 13.46 -9.61 3.68
CA ALA A 102 13.96 -10.77 4.40
C ALA A 102 14.77 -11.75 3.52
N VAL A 103 14.50 -11.80 2.20
CA VAL A 103 15.30 -12.58 1.24
C VAL A 103 16.60 -11.86 0.89
N GLU A 104 16.57 -10.56 0.69
CA GLU A 104 17.77 -9.75 0.45
C GLU A 104 18.75 -9.80 1.63
N GLU A 105 18.24 -9.71 2.87
CA GLU A 105 19.03 -9.88 4.08
C GLU A 105 19.67 -11.28 4.15
N GLN A 106 18.90 -12.32 3.82
CA GLN A 106 19.40 -13.70 3.80
C GLN A 106 20.47 -13.94 2.73
N LEU A 107 20.37 -13.27 1.58
CA LEU A 107 21.29 -13.43 0.44
C LEU A 107 22.44 -12.40 0.46
N GLY A 108 22.38 -11.40 1.33
CA GLY A 108 23.42 -10.41 1.57
C GLY A 108 23.54 -9.32 0.51
N ALA A 109 22.56 -9.18 -0.39
CA ALA A 109 22.56 -8.16 -1.44
C ALA A 109 21.14 -7.87 -1.97
N PRO A 110 20.90 -6.67 -2.52
CA PRO A 110 19.63 -6.33 -3.17
C PRO A 110 19.32 -7.26 -4.34
N LEU A 111 18.04 -7.55 -4.56
CA LEU A 111 17.56 -8.47 -5.60
C LEU A 111 18.12 -8.13 -6.99
N ALA A 112 18.26 -6.84 -7.31
CA ALA A 112 18.79 -6.37 -8.59
C ALA A 112 20.25 -6.79 -8.82
N GLU A 113 21.06 -6.82 -7.75
CA GLU A 113 22.50 -7.05 -7.77
C GLU A 113 22.88 -8.54 -7.67
N LEU A 114 21.91 -9.40 -7.35
CA LEU A 114 22.11 -10.83 -7.25
C LEU A 114 22.57 -11.46 -8.58
N SER A 115 23.43 -12.47 -8.49
CA SER A 115 23.75 -13.35 -9.62
C SER A 115 22.50 -14.05 -10.14
N ARG A 116 22.57 -14.64 -11.33
CA ARG A 116 21.44 -15.41 -11.88
C ARG A 116 21.02 -16.56 -10.96
N GLU A 117 21.98 -17.28 -10.41
CA GLU A 117 21.77 -18.40 -9.49
C GLU A 117 21.14 -17.91 -8.18
N GLN A 118 21.61 -16.76 -7.67
CA GLN A 118 21.02 -16.14 -6.49
C GLN A 118 19.60 -15.60 -6.74
N LYS A 119 19.31 -15.06 -7.93
CA LYS A 119 17.95 -14.65 -8.32
C LYS A 119 17.00 -15.85 -8.39
N GLN A 120 17.46 -16.99 -8.90
CA GLN A 120 16.68 -18.24 -8.87
C GLN A 120 16.42 -18.72 -7.44
N ALA A 121 17.44 -18.66 -6.56
CA ALA A 121 17.28 -18.98 -5.15
C ALA A 121 16.30 -18.03 -4.45
N ALA A 122 16.38 -16.72 -4.73
CA ALA A 122 15.47 -15.72 -4.21
C ALA A 122 14.02 -16.00 -4.61
N VAL A 123 13.75 -16.28 -5.89
CA VAL A 123 12.40 -16.66 -6.36
C VAL A 123 11.90 -17.91 -5.65
N ARG A 124 12.75 -18.92 -5.44
CA ARG A 124 12.36 -20.14 -4.71
C ARG A 124 11.95 -19.84 -3.27
N ILE A 125 12.71 -19.01 -2.54
CA ILE A 125 12.38 -18.64 -1.17
C ILE A 125 11.08 -17.82 -1.10
N LEU A 126 10.89 -16.88 -2.05
CA LEU A 126 9.67 -16.09 -2.14
C LEU A 126 8.45 -16.95 -2.43
N ASP A 127 8.57 -17.91 -3.34
CA ASP A 127 7.50 -18.84 -3.70
C ASP A 127 7.08 -19.72 -2.52
N GLN A 128 8.06 -20.29 -1.81
CA GLN A 128 7.82 -21.08 -0.58
C GLN A 128 7.13 -20.26 0.53
N ARG A 129 7.33 -18.94 0.56
CA ARG A 129 6.65 -18.02 1.49
C ARG A 129 5.26 -17.58 0.99
N GLY A 130 4.83 -18.06 -0.17
CA GLY A 130 3.54 -17.72 -0.78
C GLY A 130 3.50 -16.34 -1.43
N ALA A 131 4.66 -15.72 -1.71
CA ALA A 131 4.72 -14.37 -2.29
C ALA A 131 3.94 -14.27 -3.61
N PHE A 132 3.97 -15.31 -4.44
CA PHE A 132 3.31 -15.33 -5.75
C PHE A 132 1.82 -15.64 -5.71
N LEU A 133 1.24 -15.87 -4.52
CA LEU A 133 -0.22 -15.86 -4.32
C LEU A 133 -0.77 -14.43 -4.27
N LEU A 134 0.09 -13.43 -4.03
CA LEU A 134 -0.30 -12.03 -3.94
C LEU A 134 -0.53 -11.43 -5.34
N ARG A 135 -1.55 -10.59 -5.46
CA ARG A 135 -1.87 -9.91 -6.72
C ARG A 135 -0.69 -9.04 -7.15
N LYS A 136 -0.32 -9.11 -8.44
CA LYS A 136 0.81 -8.39 -9.07
C LYS A 136 2.22 -8.76 -8.55
N ALA A 137 2.39 -9.77 -7.69
CA ALA A 137 3.70 -10.13 -7.16
C ALA A 137 4.77 -10.43 -8.23
N VAL A 138 4.39 -11.12 -9.31
CA VAL A 138 5.30 -11.43 -10.43
C VAL A 138 5.82 -10.17 -11.11
N GLU A 139 4.98 -9.14 -11.26
CA GLU A 139 5.35 -7.86 -11.86
C GLU A 139 6.30 -7.11 -10.93
N SER A 140 5.93 -6.95 -9.66
CA SER A 140 6.75 -6.23 -8.67
C SER A 140 8.11 -6.89 -8.42
N VAL A 141 8.17 -8.21 -8.27
CA VAL A 141 9.45 -8.93 -8.08
C VAL A 141 10.32 -8.84 -9.34
N GLY A 142 9.71 -8.91 -10.53
CA GLY A 142 10.43 -8.72 -11.79
C GLY A 142 11.10 -7.34 -11.87
N GLU A 143 10.37 -6.28 -11.52
CA GLU A 143 10.92 -4.92 -11.45
C GLU A 143 12.07 -4.81 -10.44
N MET A 144 11.90 -5.32 -9.21
CA MET A 144 12.94 -5.30 -8.18
C MET A 144 14.20 -6.08 -8.57
N MET A 145 14.05 -7.19 -9.30
CA MET A 145 15.18 -8.00 -9.81
C MET A 145 15.81 -7.43 -11.09
N GLY A 146 15.16 -6.47 -11.75
CA GLY A 146 15.55 -5.98 -13.08
C GLY A 146 15.39 -7.04 -14.18
N VAL A 147 14.38 -7.89 -14.08
CA VAL A 147 14.11 -8.97 -15.05
C VAL A 147 12.66 -8.95 -15.53
N SER A 148 12.40 -9.59 -16.68
CA SER A 148 11.03 -9.65 -17.22
C SER A 148 10.13 -10.61 -16.42
N ARG A 149 8.81 -10.42 -16.49
CA ARG A 149 7.83 -11.41 -15.97
C ARG A 149 8.05 -12.81 -16.54
N ILE A 150 8.44 -12.90 -17.82
CA ILE A 150 8.78 -14.18 -18.48
C ILE A 150 9.96 -14.84 -17.74
N THR A 151 10.96 -14.08 -17.33
CA THR A 151 12.10 -14.58 -16.57
C THR A 151 11.67 -15.13 -15.20
N ILE A 152 10.75 -14.45 -14.50
CA ILE A 152 10.20 -14.94 -13.23
C ILE A 152 9.43 -16.25 -13.43
N TYR A 153 8.56 -16.33 -14.46
CA TYR A 153 7.86 -17.58 -14.78
C TYR A 153 8.84 -18.73 -15.12
N ASN A 154 9.93 -18.43 -15.83
CA ASN A 154 10.97 -19.43 -16.11
C ASN A 154 11.63 -19.94 -14.82
N TYR A 155 11.86 -19.07 -13.83
CA TYR A 155 12.39 -19.48 -12.53
C TYR A 155 11.38 -20.34 -11.75
N LEU A 156 10.10 -19.97 -11.73
CA LEU A 156 9.03 -20.74 -11.08
C LEU A 156 8.85 -22.13 -11.71
N ASN A 157 8.84 -22.20 -13.04
CA ASN A 157 8.72 -23.47 -13.76
C ASN A 157 9.92 -24.40 -13.49
N ALA A 158 11.12 -23.84 -13.35
CA ALA A 158 12.31 -24.62 -13.00
C ALA A 158 12.24 -25.19 -11.57
N ILE A 159 11.54 -24.52 -10.64
CA ILE A 159 11.34 -25.00 -9.26
C ILE A 159 10.34 -26.16 -9.26
N HIS A 160 9.17 -25.99 -9.90
CA HIS A 160 8.14 -27.02 -9.90
C HIS A 160 8.52 -28.29 -10.67
N HIS A 161 9.50 -28.23 -11.58
CA HIS A 161 10.02 -29.42 -12.26
C HIS A 161 11.03 -30.22 -11.42
N ASP A 162 11.59 -29.64 -10.35
CA ASP A 162 12.52 -30.35 -9.45
C ASP A 162 11.79 -31.13 -8.33
N ASP A 163 10.50 -30.85 -8.11
CA ASP A 163 9.67 -31.45 -7.06
C ASP A 163 8.77 -32.62 -7.56
N ASP A 164 8.78 -32.91 -8.87
CA ASP A 164 8.12 -34.05 -9.55
C ASP A 164 9.10 -35.21 -9.84
#